data_AF-A0A1X1UUC8-F1
#
_entry.id   AF-A0A1X1UUC8-F1
#
_cell.length_a   1.000
_cell.length_b   1.000
_cell.length_c   1.000
_cell.angle_alpha   90.00
_cell.angle_beta   90.00
_cell.angle_gamma   90.00
#
_symmetry.space_group_name_H-M   'P 1'
#
loop_
_entity.id
_entity.type
_entity.pdbx_description
1 polymer ?
#
loop_
_entity_poly.entity_id
_entity_poly.type
_entity_poly.pdbx_seq_one_letter_code
_entity_poly.pdbx_strand_id
1 'polypeptide(L)'
;MTGPLAAGRAGLVDDVVGVEVTIDGMLVLADRLHLVDFPVALGIRPNIPQDDLREVVWDQVRRDLTAQGVLDHNGYPHPTVASMVDTLSRSDRTLEARWWRRDIGGVMVRFVVCRKDDRHVIAVRNGDMLVLQLVAPQVRLAGMVTAVLGTAEPASVEPLTGLASELAECTTAAQLTRYGLAPTAARTYTEIVSNPDSWVEIVASQRHPGGTTTHTKAAAGVLDSAHGRLVSLPRVVGGELYGSFLPGTQQNLQLALDALVELLPAGSWLDHASDHTQASARG
;
A
#
# COMPACT_ATOMS: atom_id res chain seq x y z
N MET A 1 10.58 12.16 34.07
CA MET A 1 9.82 13.43 34.00
C MET A 1 9.53 13.69 32.53
N THR A 2 8.53 12.99 32.03
CA THR A 2 8.15 12.90 30.61
C THR A 2 7.12 13.98 30.34
N GLY A 3 7.44 14.93 29.46
CA GLY A 3 6.50 15.95 29.01
C GLY A 3 5.40 15.37 28.12
N PRO A 4 4.24 16.03 27.99
CA PRO A 4 3.12 15.50 27.25
C PRO A 4 3.40 15.53 25.74
N LEU A 5 3.11 14.41 25.08
CA LEU A 5 3.07 14.29 23.62
C LEU A 5 2.07 15.32 23.06
N ALA A 6 2.58 16.23 22.25
CA ALA A 6 1.79 17.24 21.56
C ALA A 6 0.79 16.56 20.62
N ALA A 7 -0.49 16.93 20.73
CA ALA A 7 -1.51 16.64 19.75
C ALA A 7 -1.05 17.18 18.39
N GLY A 8 -0.84 16.27 17.44
CA GLY A 8 -0.47 16.61 16.07
C GLY A 8 -1.60 17.39 15.41
N ARG A 9 -1.41 18.70 15.29
CA ARG A 9 -2.15 19.55 14.33
C ARG A 9 -2.07 18.88 12.95
N ALA A 10 -3.18 18.89 12.22
CA ALA A 10 -3.21 18.68 10.78
C ALA A 10 -2.24 19.68 10.13
N GLY A 11 -0.99 19.23 9.94
CA GLY A 11 0.08 19.99 9.34
C GLY A 11 0.12 19.64 7.86
N LEU A 12 -0.27 20.61 7.02
CA LEU A 12 0.00 20.62 5.59
C LEU A 12 1.51 20.50 5.38
N VAL A 13 1.95 19.29 5.09
CA VAL A 13 3.05 19.07 4.15
C VAL A 13 2.33 18.96 2.81
N ASP A 14 2.64 19.90 1.91
CA ASP A 14 1.90 20.19 0.67
C ASP A 14 1.21 18.95 0.05
N ASP A 15 -0.10 19.08 -0.17
CA ASP A 15 -0.99 18.15 -0.88
C ASP A 15 -1.49 16.85 -0.17
N VAL A 16 -1.29 16.68 1.13
CA VAL A 16 -1.81 15.50 1.88
C VAL A 16 -2.65 15.90 3.10
N VAL A 17 -3.90 15.42 3.16
CA VAL A 17 -4.77 15.53 4.34
C VAL A 17 -4.87 14.15 4.99
N GLY A 18 -4.63 14.04 6.29
CA GLY A 18 -4.64 12.75 7.00
C GLY A 18 -5.55 12.74 8.23
N VAL A 19 -6.09 11.55 8.55
CA VAL A 19 -6.81 11.26 9.78
C VAL A 19 -6.33 9.94 10.37
N GLU A 20 -6.25 9.87 11.68
CA GLU A 20 -5.89 8.66 12.43
C GLU A 20 -7.11 8.20 13.23
N VAL A 21 -7.46 6.92 13.11
CA VAL A 21 -8.59 6.30 13.80
C VAL A 21 -8.21 4.91 14.30
N THR A 22 -8.89 4.45 15.34
CA THR A 22 -8.81 3.04 15.75
C THR A 22 -9.60 2.15 14.78
N ILE A 23 -9.40 0.84 14.83
CA ILE A 23 -10.23 -0.12 14.07
C ILE A 23 -11.72 0.02 14.43
N ASP A 24 -12.06 0.18 15.70
CA ASP A 24 -13.45 0.44 16.10
C ASP A 24 -13.98 1.75 15.53
N GLY A 25 -13.15 2.79 15.53
CA GLY A 25 -13.49 4.07 14.89
C GLY A 25 -13.78 3.90 13.41
N MET A 26 -12.94 3.15 12.69
CA MET A 26 -13.16 2.84 11.27
C MET A 26 -14.47 2.05 11.05
N LEU A 27 -14.82 1.10 11.92
CA LEU A 27 -16.07 0.35 11.83
C LEU A 27 -17.30 1.23 12.07
N VAL A 28 -17.24 2.14 13.04
CA VAL A 28 -18.29 3.14 13.28
C VAL A 28 -18.49 4.05 12.06
N LEU A 29 -17.39 4.51 11.45
CA LEU A 29 -17.44 5.33 10.23
C LEU A 29 -18.03 4.56 9.05
N ALA A 30 -17.61 3.31 8.86
CA ALA A 30 -18.10 2.45 7.79
C ALA A 30 -19.59 2.14 7.93
N ASP A 31 -20.05 1.81 9.15
CA ASP A 31 -21.46 1.55 9.44
C ASP A 31 -22.33 2.78 9.14
N ARG A 32 -21.88 3.94 9.60
CA ARG A 32 -22.58 5.22 9.41
C ARG A 32 -22.72 5.64 7.95
N LEU A 33 -21.77 5.24 7.11
CA LEU A 33 -21.75 5.51 5.67
C LEU A 33 -22.30 4.34 4.84
N HIS A 34 -22.74 3.25 5.48
CA HIS A 34 -23.19 2.01 4.84
C HIS A 34 -22.15 1.41 3.87
N LEU A 35 -20.87 1.47 4.25
CA LEU A 35 -19.75 1.02 3.44
C LEU A 35 -19.32 -0.41 3.80
N VAL A 36 -18.95 -1.17 2.78
CA VAL A 36 -18.56 -2.58 2.87
C VAL A 36 -17.44 -2.87 1.85
N ASP A 37 -16.90 -4.09 1.86
CA ASP A 37 -15.88 -4.53 0.89
C ASP A 37 -14.59 -3.68 0.94
N PHE A 38 -14.01 -3.54 2.14
CA PHE A 38 -12.69 -2.93 2.34
C PHE A 38 -11.55 -3.88 1.92
N PRO A 39 -10.36 -3.37 1.56
CA PRO A 39 -9.20 -4.18 1.22
C PRO A 39 -8.87 -5.19 2.32
N VAL A 40 -8.75 -6.47 1.95
CA VAL A 40 -8.57 -7.55 2.92
C VAL A 40 -7.23 -7.41 3.67
N ALA A 41 -6.22 -6.82 3.04
CA ALA A 41 -4.95 -6.49 3.69
C ALA A 41 -5.11 -5.59 4.93
N LEU A 42 -6.11 -4.72 4.99
CA LEU A 42 -6.35 -3.88 6.17
C LEU A 42 -7.05 -4.63 7.30
N GLY A 43 -7.60 -5.82 7.06
CA GLY A 43 -8.25 -6.64 8.09
C GLY A 43 -9.39 -5.93 8.83
N ILE A 44 -10.09 -5.01 8.17
CA ILE A 44 -11.24 -4.28 8.73
C ILE A 44 -12.43 -5.26 8.69
N ARG A 45 -12.78 -5.81 9.85
CA ARG A 45 -13.86 -6.79 10.02
C ARG A 45 -14.59 -6.51 11.32
N PRO A 46 -15.90 -6.84 11.41
CA PRO A 46 -16.61 -6.80 12.68
C PRO A 46 -15.85 -7.61 13.73
N ASN A 47 -15.54 -6.97 14.86
CA ASN A 47 -14.71 -7.52 15.93
C ASN A 47 -15.52 -7.94 17.17
N ILE A 48 -16.66 -7.30 17.43
CA ILE A 48 -17.55 -7.59 18.57
C ILE A 48 -18.79 -8.35 18.07
N PRO A 49 -18.93 -9.65 18.40
CA PRO A 49 -20.06 -10.46 17.93
C PRO A 49 -21.36 -10.23 18.71
N GLN A 50 -21.30 -9.70 19.94
CA GLN A 50 -22.47 -9.42 20.76
C GLN A 50 -22.98 -8.00 20.49
N ASP A 51 -24.23 -7.87 20.06
CA ASP A 51 -24.80 -6.60 19.62
C ASP A 51 -24.89 -5.57 20.77
N ASP A 52 -25.40 -5.96 21.94
CA ASP A 52 -25.53 -5.06 23.09
C ASP A 52 -24.17 -4.50 23.54
N LEU A 53 -23.14 -5.35 23.58
CA LEU A 53 -21.78 -4.93 23.95
C LEU A 53 -21.18 -4.01 22.88
N ARG A 54 -21.45 -4.29 21.59
CA ARG A 54 -20.97 -3.47 20.48
C ARG A 54 -21.54 -2.06 20.57
N GLU A 55 -22.82 -1.92 20.91
CA GLU A 55 -23.46 -0.61 21.07
C GLU A 55 -22.78 0.22 22.17
N VAL A 56 -22.52 -0.37 23.35
CA VAL A 56 -21.83 0.32 24.45
C VAL A 56 -20.43 0.80 24.06
N VAL A 57 -19.65 -0.04 23.37
CA VAL A 57 -18.31 0.33 22.91
C VAL A 57 -18.39 1.41 21.83
N TRP A 58 -19.28 1.26 20.87
CA TRP A 58 -19.43 2.20 19.76
C TRP A 58 -19.94 3.57 20.22
N ASP A 59 -20.77 3.64 21.25
CA ASP A 59 -21.19 4.90 21.86
C ASP A 59 -20.00 5.67 22.45
N GLN A 60 -19.05 4.99 23.08
CA GLN A 60 -17.81 5.62 23.55
C GLN A 60 -16.95 6.09 22.38
N VAL A 61 -16.76 5.25 21.37
CA VAL A 61 -15.98 5.58 20.17
C VAL A 61 -16.59 6.78 19.43
N ARG A 62 -17.92 6.86 19.31
CA ARG A 62 -18.61 8.02 18.70
C ARG A 62 -18.30 9.31 19.45
N ARG A 63 -18.30 9.29 20.79
CA ARG A 63 -17.92 10.46 21.61
C ARG A 63 -16.48 10.88 21.35
N ASP A 64 -15.56 9.93 21.29
CA ASP A 64 -14.14 10.21 21.05
C ASP A 64 -13.91 10.78 19.63
N LEU A 65 -14.56 10.21 18.62
CA LEU A 65 -14.51 10.72 17.24
C LEU A 65 -15.13 12.12 17.10
N THR A 66 -16.19 12.42 17.87
CA THR A 66 -16.82 13.75 17.90
C THR A 66 -15.88 14.77 18.55
N ALA A 67 -15.22 14.39 19.65
CA ALA A 67 -14.24 15.24 20.33
C ALA A 67 -13.02 15.56 19.46
N GLN A 68 -12.65 14.64 18.55
CA GLN A 68 -11.59 14.82 17.56
C GLN A 68 -12.03 15.62 16.31
N GLY A 69 -13.32 15.94 16.18
CA GLY A 69 -13.89 16.59 14.99
C GLY A 69 -13.98 15.69 13.76
N VAL A 70 -13.81 14.37 13.93
CA VAL A 70 -14.00 13.38 12.87
C VAL A 70 -15.49 13.19 12.59
N LEU A 71 -16.33 13.23 13.63
CA LEU A 71 -17.78 13.32 13.53
C LEU A 71 -18.26 14.75 13.85
N ASP A 72 -19.30 15.19 13.15
CA ASP A 72 -20.02 16.43 13.44
C ASP A 72 -21.01 16.27 14.61
N HIS A 73 -21.71 17.35 14.96
CA HIS A 73 -22.69 17.36 16.05
C HIS A 73 -23.92 16.47 15.79
N ASN A 74 -24.15 16.05 14.54
CA ASN A 74 -25.20 15.11 14.15
C ASN A 74 -24.69 13.67 14.05
N GLY A 75 -23.43 13.43 14.44
CA GLY A 75 -22.77 12.13 14.35
C GLY A 75 -22.51 11.68 12.91
N TYR A 76 -22.42 12.62 11.95
CA TYR A 76 -21.98 12.34 10.58
C TYR A 76 -20.48 12.58 10.43
N PRO A 77 -19.75 11.76 9.64
CA PRO A 77 -18.34 12.00 9.39
C PRO A 77 -18.09 13.31 8.65
N HIS A 78 -16.98 13.98 8.99
CA HIS A 78 -16.49 15.13 8.24
C HIS A 78 -16.36 14.77 6.74
N PRO A 79 -16.76 15.65 5.79
CA PRO A 79 -16.83 15.30 4.36
C PRO A 79 -15.54 14.71 3.78
N THR A 80 -14.39 15.25 4.20
CA THR A 80 -13.08 14.73 3.79
C THR A 80 -12.82 13.31 4.29
N VAL A 81 -13.18 13.01 5.55
CA VAL A 81 -13.07 11.66 6.12
C VAL A 81 -14.05 10.72 5.44
N ALA A 82 -15.29 11.16 5.20
CA ALA A 82 -16.28 10.38 4.46
C ALA A 82 -15.75 10.01 3.07
N SER A 83 -15.13 10.95 2.35
CA SER A 83 -14.49 10.66 1.07
C SER A 83 -13.34 9.66 1.19
N MET A 84 -12.51 9.75 2.23
CA MET A 84 -11.40 8.80 2.42
C MET A 84 -11.91 7.37 2.64
N VAL A 85 -12.89 7.20 3.54
CA VAL A 85 -13.49 5.91 3.87
C VAL A 85 -14.24 5.35 2.66
N ASP A 86 -14.96 6.20 1.91
CA ASP A 86 -15.62 5.82 0.66
C ASP A 86 -14.63 5.35 -0.41
N THR A 87 -13.48 6.00 -0.57
CA THR A 87 -12.44 5.57 -1.53
C THR A 87 -11.88 4.19 -1.20
N LEU A 88 -11.73 3.85 0.07
CA LEU A 88 -11.32 2.50 0.49
C LEU A 88 -12.40 1.44 0.22
N SER A 89 -13.67 1.82 0.37
CA SER A 89 -14.79 0.92 0.11
C SER A 89 -14.98 0.70 -1.38
N ARG A 90 -14.84 -0.56 -1.83
CA ARG A 90 -15.01 -0.95 -3.24
C ARG A 90 -14.12 -0.15 -4.21
N SER A 91 -12.86 0.08 -3.84
CA SER A 91 -11.88 0.75 -4.69
C SER A 91 -11.78 0.10 -6.08
N ASP A 92 -11.55 0.90 -7.11
CA ASP A 92 -11.39 0.44 -8.48
C ASP A 92 -10.06 -0.31 -8.67
N ARG A 93 -9.00 0.21 -8.04
CA ARG A 93 -7.66 -0.37 -8.04
C ARG A 93 -7.05 -0.26 -6.64
N THR A 94 -6.26 -1.26 -6.25
CA THR A 94 -5.50 -1.22 -5.01
C THR A 94 -4.05 -1.68 -5.23
N LEU A 95 -3.12 -1.10 -4.49
CA LEU A 95 -1.82 -1.70 -4.18
C LEU A 95 -1.85 -2.15 -2.73
N GLU A 96 -1.78 -3.45 -2.47
CA GLU A 96 -1.80 -4.01 -1.12
C GLU A 96 -0.39 -4.46 -0.74
N ALA A 97 0.14 -3.87 0.33
CA ALA A 97 1.51 -4.06 0.74
C ALA A 97 1.63 -4.70 2.12
N ARG A 98 2.56 -5.64 2.23
CA ARG A 98 2.99 -6.28 3.47
C ARG A 98 4.41 -5.81 3.78
N TRP A 99 4.56 -5.04 4.85
CA TRP A 99 5.81 -4.41 5.23
C TRP A 99 6.36 -5.04 6.52
N TRP A 100 7.34 -5.91 6.36
CA TRP A 100 8.10 -6.47 7.47
C TRP A 100 9.24 -5.56 7.85
N ARG A 101 9.42 -5.34 9.15
CA ARG A 101 10.38 -4.38 9.69
C ARG A 101 11.15 -4.96 10.87
N ARG A 102 12.48 -4.96 10.78
CA ARG A 102 13.35 -5.45 11.85
C ARG A 102 13.39 -4.51 13.05
N ASP A 103 13.39 -3.20 12.80
CA ASP A 103 13.55 -2.15 13.81
C ASP A 103 12.44 -2.14 14.87
N ILE A 104 11.22 -2.53 14.50
CA ILE A 104 10.08 -2.66 15.41
C ILE A 104 9.82 -4.10 15.89
N GLY A 105 10.86 -4.95 15.88
CA GLY A 105 10.78 -6.31 16.41
C GLY A 105 10.23 -7.35 15.44
N GLY A 106 10.36 -7.14 14.13
CA GLY A 106 9.95 -8.10 13.11
C GLY A 106 8.44 -8.14 12.87
N VAL A 107 7.72 -7.08 13.24
CA VAL A 107 6.26 -6.97 13.05
C VAL A 107 5.93 -6.65 11.60
N MET A 108 4.80 -7.20 11.13
CA MET A 108 4.26 -6.95 9.80
C MET A 108 3.26 -5.79 9.85
N VAL A 109 3.64 -4.65 9.30
CA VAL A 109 2.75 -3.52 9.01
C VAL A 109 2.06 -3.78 7.68
N ARG A 110 0.79 -3.40 7.54
CA ARG A 110 0.07 -3.52 6.26
C ARG A 110 -0.38 -2.15 5.83
N PHE A 111 -0.21 -1.84 4.56
CA PHE A 111 -0.76 -0.63 4.00
C PHE A 111 -1.34 -0.87 2.61
N VAL A 112 -2.24 0.01 2.21
CA VAL A 112 -2.91 -0.07 0.93
C VAL A 112 -2.90 1.32 0.28
N VAL A 113 -2.66 1.37 -1.03
CA VAL A 113 -2.95 2.54 -1.85
C VAL A 113 -4.19 2.22 -2.66
N CYS A 114 -5.28 2.93 -2.42
CA CYS A 114 -6.57 2.75 -3.09
C CYS A 114 -6.80 3.88 -4.10
N ARG A 115 -7.36 3.52 -5.26
CA ARG A 115 -7.93 4.46 -6.21
C ARG A 115 -9.42 4.20 -6.33
N LYS A 116 -10.22 5.27 -6.30
CA LYS A 116 -11.64 5.26 -6.67
C LYS A 116 -11.92 6.52 -7.47
N ASP A 117 -12.32 6.35 -8.72
CA ASP A 117 -12.41 7.45 -9.69
C ASP A 117 -11.05 8.17 -9.86
N ASP A 118 -10.99 9.46 -9.53
CA ASP A 118 -9.80 10.32 -9.52
C ASP A 118 -9.15 10.45 -8.13
N ARG A 119 -9.76 9.88 -7.09
CA ARG A 119 -9.31 10.00 -5.71
C ARG A 119 -8.34 8.88 -5.35
N HIS A 120 -7.26 9.25 -4.65
CA HIS A 120 -6.29 8.31 -4.10
C HIS A 120 -6.25 8.41 -2.58
N VAL A 121 -6.28 7.26 -1.90
CA VAL A 121 -6.14 7.18 -0.45
C VAL A 121 -5.08 6.16 -0.10
N ILE A 122 -4.15 6.57 0.76
CA ILE A 122 -3.23 5.66 1.44
C ILE A 122 -3.84 5.29 2.79
N ALA A 123 -3.89 4.00 3.11
CA ALA A 123 -4.31 3.50 4.41
C ALA A 123 -3.20 2.64 5.00
N VAL A 124 -2.70 2.98 6.19
CA VAL A 124 -1.66 2.23 6.90
C VAL A 124 -2.25 1.69 8.19
N ARG A 125 -2.21 0.37 8.37
CA ARG A 125 -2.60 -0.30 9.61
C ARG A 125 -1.37 -0.75 10.39
N ASN A 126 -1.27 -0.29 11.63
CA ASN A 126 -0.30 -0.77 12.60
C ASN A 126 -1.01 -1.15 13.90
N GLY A 127 -1.13 -2.47 14.16
CA GLY A 127 -1.94 -2.98 15.26
C GLY A 127 -3.42 -2.62 15.08
N ASP A 128 -3.95 -1.88 16.06
CA ASP A 128 -5.35 -1.42 16.10
C ASP A 128 -5.53 0.03 15.62
N MET A 129 -4.45 0.67 15.19
CA MET A 129 -4.47 2.01 14.62
C MET A 129 -4.48 1.95 13.09
N LEU A 130 -5.30 2.82 12.49
CA LEU A 130 -5.42 3.01 11.06
C LEU A 130 -5.22 4.48 10.73
N VAL A 131 -4.22 4.78 9.89
CA VAL A 131 -3.96 6.12 9.37
C VAL A 131 -4.46 6.17 7.93
N LEU A 132 -5.32 7.13 7.63
CA LEU A 132 -5.85 7.40 6.29
C LEU A 132 -5.29 8.71 5.78
N GLN A 133 -4.82 8.75 4.55
CA GLN A 133 -4.27 9.94 3.92
C GLN A 133 -4.87 10.08 2.51
N LEU A 134 -5.55 11.18 2.27
CA LEU A 134 -6.00 11.56 0.93
C LEU A 134 -4.81 12.17 0.20
N VAL A 135 -4.56 11.66 -1.00
CA VAL A 135 -3.43 12.05 -1.82
C VAL A 135 -3.94 12.79 -3.06
N ALA A 136 -3.26 13.88 -3.40
CA ALA A 136 -3.61 14.65 -4.58
C ALA A 136 -3.32 13.88 -5.90
N PRO A 137 -4.13 14.07 -6.96
CA PRO A 137 -4.05 13.28 -8.20
C PRO A 137 -2.70 13.35 -8.94
N GLN A 138 -1.92 14.41 -8.75
CA GLN A 138 -0.61 14.60 -9.37
C GLN A 138 0.48 13.67 -8.82
N VAL A 139 0.29 13.11 -7.62
CA VAL A 139 1.28 12.23 -6.99
C VAL A 139 1.28 10.89 -7.71
N ARG A 140 2.45 10.43 -8.14
CA ARG A 140 2.59 9.11 -8.78
C ARG A 140 2.64 7.99 -7.74
N LEU A 141 2.40 6.76 -8.17
CA LEU A 141 2.42 5.55 -7.33
C LEU A 141 3.68 5.43 -6.47
N ALA A 142 4.86 5.66 -7.05
CA ALA A 142 6.11 5.59 -6.30
C ALA A 142 6.21 6.65 -5.20
N GLY A 143 5.65 7.84 -5.42
CA GLY A 143 5.52 8.88 -4.40
C GLY A 143 4.59 8.45 -3.25
N MET A 144 3.46 7.84 -3.57
CA MET A 144 2.52 7.32 -2.57
C MET A 144 3.13 6.22 -1.70
N VAL A 145 3.81 5.26 -2.32
CA VAL A 145 4.53 4.20 -1.59
C VAL A 145 5.67 4.80 -0.76
N THR A 146 6.41 5.78 -1.30
CA THR A 146 7.50 6.44 -0.57
C THR A 146 7.00 7.27 0.61
N ALA A 147 5.80 7.85 0.54
CA ALA A 147 5.19 8.55 1.67
C ALA A 147 4.99 7.62 2.88
N VAL A 148 4.80 6.32 2.65
CA VAL A 148 4.70 5.31 3.72
C VAL A 148 6.08 4.77 4.14
N LEU A 149 6.93 4.42 3.17
CA LEU A 149 8.21 3.75 3.44
C LEU A 149 9.33 4.70 3.87
N GLY A 150 9.14 6.00 3.67
CA GLY A 150 10.21 6.99 3.77
C GLY A 150 11.23 6.89 2.62
N THR A 151 12.14 7.86 2.56
CA THR A 151 13.26 7.88 1.62
C THR A 151 14.41 7.01 2.11
N ALA A 152 15.12 6.36 1.19
CA ALA A 152 16.36 5.63 1.47
C ALA A 152 17.32 5.76 0.29
N GLU A 153 18.62 5.67 0.56
CA GLU A 153 19.64 5.69 -0.48
C GLU A 153 19.57 4.42 -1.34
N PRO A 154 19.60 4.50 -2.67
CA PRO A 154 19.60 3.33 -3.54
C PRO A 154 20.87 2.49 -3.36
N ALA A 155 20.74 1.17 -3.35
CA ALA A 155 21.91 0.29 -3.33
C ALA A 155 22.72 0.39 -4.63
N SER A 156 24.04 0.49 -4.50
CA SER A 156 24.97 0.56 -5.64
C SER A 156 25.25 -0.85 -6.19
N VAL A 157 24.26 -1.42 -6.88
CA VAL A 157 24.35 -2.74 -7.51
C VAL A 157 24.02 -2.68 -9.00
N GLU A 158 24.60 -3.59 -9.77
CA GLU A 158 24.21 -3.82 -11.17
C GLU A 158 22.88 -4.58 -11.21
N PRO A 159 21.96 -4.26 -12.14
CA PRO A 159 20.70 -4.97 -12.30
C PRO A 159 20.87 -6.50 -12.40
N LEU A 160 20.07 -7.23 -11.65
CA LEU A 160 19.98 -8.68 -11.71
C LEU A 160 18.60 -9.09 -12.22
N THR A 161 18.53 -9.74 -13.37
CA THR A 161 17.28 -10.25 -13.95
C THR A 161 17.39 -11.75 -14.19
N GLY A 162 16.33 -12.49 -13.87
CA GLY A 162 16.26 -13.92 -14.06
C GLY A 162 14.85 -14.47 -13.84
N LEU A 163 14.68 -15.76 -14.06
CA LEU A 163 13.45 -16.46 -13.71
C LEU A 163 13.23 -16.37 -12.20
N ALA A 164 12.03 -15.99 -11.78
CA ALA A 164 11.72 -15.74 -10.38
C ALA A 164 11.88 -16.99 -9.52
N SER A 165 11.53 -18.17 -10.06
CA SER A 165 11.74 -19.46 -9.40
C SER A 165 13.22 -19.74 -9.14
N GLU A 166 14.07 -19.56 -10.15
CA GLU A 166 15.50 -19.83 -10.01
C GLU A 166 16.21 -18.81 -9.10
N LEU A 167 15.83 -17.53 -9.20
CA LEU A 167 16.35 -16.48 -8.32
C LEU A 167 15.95 -16.71 -6.86
N ALA A 168 14.76 -17.27 -6.60
CA ALA A 168 14.33 -17.61 -5.25
C ALA A 168 15.13 -18.79 -4.65
N GLU A 169 15.68 -19.68 -5.48
CA GLU A 169 16.55 -20.78 -5.04
C GLU A 169 18.00 -20.34 -4.79
N CYS A 170 18.38 -19.15 -5.27
CA CYS A 170 19.70 -18.59 -5.05
C CYS A 170 19.85 -18.05 -3.62
N THR A 171 20.52 -18.81 -2.77
CA THR A 171 20.77 -18.46 -1.35
C THR A 171 22.21 -18.06 -1.09
N THR A 172 23.09 -18.18 -2.08
CA THR A 172 24.53 -17.90 -1.95
C THR A 172 25.07 -17.04 -3.08
N ALA A 173 26.09 -16.24 -2.77
CA ALA A 173 26.77 -15.40 -3.77
C ALA A 173 27.32 -16.23 -4.95
N ALA A 174 27.80 -17.45 -4.71
CA ALA A 174 28.33 -18.31 -5.77
C ALA A 174 27.26 -18.73 -6.79
N GLN A 175 26.01 -18.89 -6.36
CA GLN A 175 24.88 -19.16 -7.27
C GLN A 175 24.55 -17.90 -8.08
N LEU A 176 24.55 -16.73 -7.44
CA LEU A 176 24.29 -15.45 -8.12
C LEU A 176 25.35 -15.09 -9.18
N THR A 177 26.62 -15.44 -8.98
CA THR A 177 27.67 -15.27 -10.00
C THR A 177 27.36 -16.04 -11.30
N ARG A 178 26.60 -17.15 -11.24
CA ARG A 178 26.19 -17.92 -12.44
C ARG A 178 25.23 -17.13 -13.33
N TYR A 179 24.57 -16.10 -12.79
CA TYR A 179 23.73 -15.15 -13.52
C TYR A 179 24.52 -13.97 -14.09
N GLY A 180 25.86 -14.08 -14.17
CA GLY A 180 26.72 -13.07 -14.78
C GLY A 180 27.08 -11.90 -13.87
N LEU A 181 26.72 -11.95 -12.59
CA LEU A 181 27.10 -10.91 -11.63
C LEU A 181 28.59 -10.97 -11.29
N ALA A 182 29.20 -9.79 -11.15
CA ALA A 182 30.52 -9.66 -10.57
C ALA A 182 30.54 -10.23 -9.13
N PRO A 183 31.64 -10.86 -8.68
CA PRO A 183 31.72 -11.46 -7.34
C PRO A 183 31.42 -10.49 -6.20
N THR A 184 31.73 -9.20 -6.37
CA THR A 184 31.41 -8.14 -5.41
C THR A 184 29.91 -7.89 -5.35
N ALA A 185 29.25 -7.72 -6.50
CA ALA A 185 27.80 -7.52 -6.59
C ALA A 185 27.03 -8.72 -6.03
N ALA A 186 27.47 -9.94 -6.32
CA ALA A 186 26.86 -11.16 -5.80
C ALA A 186 26.90 -11.23 -4.26
N ARG A 187 28.00 -10.78 -3.63
CA ARG A 187 28.08 -10.68 -2.16
C ARG A 187 27.12 -9.65 -1.61
N THR A 188 27.09 -8.45 -2.19
CA THR A 188 26.16 -7.38 -1.80
C THR A 188 24.71 -7.87 -1.88
N TYR A 189 24.30 -8.48 -2.99
CA TYR A 189 22.96 -9.05 -3.12
C TYR A 189 22.64 -10.11 -2.05
N THR A 190 23.60 -10.98 -1.74
CA THR A 190 23.43 -12.01 -0.71
C THR A 190 23.21 -11.38 0.66
N GLU A 191 23.99 -10.35 1.01
CA GLU A 191 23.87 -9.63 2.29
C GLU A 191 22.52 -8.90 2.40
N ILE A 192 22.08 -8.23 1.33
CA ILE A 192 20.80 -7.52 1.29
C ILE A 192 19.62 -8.49 1.49
N VAL A 193 19.62 -9.64 0.80
CA VAL A 193 18.52 -10.61 0.84
C VAL A 193 18.54 -11.44 2.13
N SER A 194 19.72 -11.79 2.63
CA SER A 194 19.86 -12.66 3.82
C SER A 194 19.58 -11.92 5.12
N ASN A 195 19.88 -10.61 5.19
CA ASN A 195 19.70 -9.83 6.39
C ASN A 195 19.15 -8.42 6.10
N PRO A 196 17.93 -8.30 5.52
CA PRO A 196 17.32 -7.00 5.28
C PRO A 196 16.96 -6.33 6.61
N ASP A 197 17.02 -5.00 6.64
CA ASP A 197 16.46 -4.17 7.71
C ASP A 197 14.93 -4.12 7.57
N SER A 198 14.45 -4.15 6.34
CA SER A 198 13.03 -4.20 6.03
C SER A 198 12.75 -4.82 4.66
N TRP A 199 11.58 -5.45 4.53
CA TRP A 199 11.08 -5.99 3.28
C TRP A 199 9.61 -5.63 3.08
N VAL A 200 9.27 -5.13 1.90
CA VAL A 200 7.91 -4.84 1.46
C VAL A 200 7.57 -5.72 0.27
N GLU A 201 6.45 -6.40 0.33
CA GLU A 201 5.87 -7.11 -0.82
C GLU A 201 4.54 -6.45 -1.19
N ILE A 202 4.40 -6.05 -2.45
CA ILE A 202 3.29 -5.26 -2.97
C ILE A 202 2.60 -6.05 -4.08
N VAL A 203 1.31 -6.34 -3.90
CA VAL A 203 0.43 -6.89 -4.95
C VAL A 203 -0.53 -5.82 -5.42
N ALA A 204 -0.99 -5.92 -6.66
CA ALA A 204 -2.02 -5.03 -7.18
C ALA A 204 -3.35 -5.78 -7.32
N SER A 205 -4.46 -5.06 -7.19
CA SER A 205 -5.78 -5.59 -7.49
C SER A 205 -6.59 -4.61 -8.34
N GLN A 206 -7.57 -5.17 -9.07
CA GLN A 206 -8.62 -4.40 -9.73
C GLN A 206 -10.00 -4.95 -9.41
N ARG A 207 -10.97 -4.05 -9.31
CA ARG A 207 -12.39 -4.36 -9.25
C ARG A 207 -13.02 -4.34 -10.64
N HIS A 208 -13.93 -5.28 -10.88
CA HIS A 208 -14.71 -5.38 -12.12
C HIS A 208 -16.12 -4.81 -11.93
N PRO A 209 -16.82 -4.38 -13.00
CA PRO A 209 -18.19 -3.88 -12.91
C PRO A 209 -19.18 -4.84 -12.22
N GLY A 210 -18.96 -6.16 -12.33
CA GLY A 210 -19.76 -7.19 -11.65
C GLY A 210 -19.45 -7.38 -10.16
N GLY A 211 -18.57 -6.56 -9.58
CA GLY A 211 -18.23 -6.59 -8.15
C GLY A 211 -17.16 -7.59 -7.74
N THR A 212 -16.68 -8.43 -8.67
CA THR A 212 -15.53 -9.32 -8.45
C THR A 212 -14.21 -8.55 -8.49
N THR A 213 -13.15 -9.15 -7.95
CA THR A 213 -11.81 -8.56 -7.92
C THR A 213 -10.77 -9.52 -8.47
N THR A 214 -9.79 -9.03 -9.22
CA THR A 214 -8.61 -9.78 -9.65
C THR A 214 -7.38 -9.21 -8.97
N HIS A 215 -6.55 -10.10 -8.43
CA HIS A 215 -5.23 -9.74 -7.87
C HIS A 215 -4.12 -10.23 -8.79
N THR A 216 -3.01 -9.51 -8.83
CA THR A 216 -1.79 -9.98 -9.47
C THR A 216 -1.28 -11.24 -8.76
N LYS A 217 -0.81 -12.21 -9.53
CA LYS A 217 -0.13 -13.40 -8.97
C LYS A 217 1.34 -13.11 -8.61
N ALA A 218 1.92 -12.11 -9.24
CA ALA A 218 3.25 -11.60 -8.92
C ALA A 218 3.16 -10.40 -7.97
N ALA A 219 4.28 -10.09 -7.34
CA ALA A 219 4.43 -8.94 -6.46
C ALA A 219 5.66 -8.12 -6.85
N ALA A 220 5.57 -6.81 -6.68
CA ALA A 220 6.74 -5.94 -6.62
C ALA A 220 7.31 -5.97 -5.20
N GLY A 221 8.63 -5.77 -5.08
CA GLY A 221 9.33 -5.79 -3.80
C GLY A 221 10.07 -4.49 -3.53
N VAL A 222 10.19 -4.10 -2.27
CA VAL A 222 11.13 -3.07 -1.82
C VAL A 222 11.90 -3.64 -0.63
N LEU A 223 13.22 -3.62 -0.69
CA LEU A 223 14.08 -4.10 0.40
C LEU A 223 14.98 -2.97 0.85
N ASP A 224 15.08 -2.78 2.16
CA ASP A 224 16.05 -1.88 2.78
C ASP A 224 17.10 -2.68 3.53
N SER A 225 18.35 -2.20 3.47
CA SER A 225 19.50 -2.81 4.12
C SER A 225 20.58 -1.76 4.40
N ALA A 226 21.62 -2.16 5.13
CA ALA A 226 22.85 -1.38 5.30
C ALA A 226 23.55 -0.99 3.98
N HIS A 227 23.27 -1.68 2.87
CA HIS A 227 23.84 -1.39 1.55
C HIS A 227 22.96 -0.50 0.68
N GLY A 228 21.81 -0.05 1.21
CA GLY A 228 20.82 0.75 0.49
C GLY A 228 19.57 -0.03 0.09
N ARG A 229 18.66 0.68 -0.57
CA ARG A 229 17.36 0.17 -1.03
C ARG A 229 17.50 -0.58 -2.35
N LEU A 230 16.82 -1.73 -2.45
CA LEU A 230 16.55 -2.44 -3.70
C LEU A 230 15.05 -2.43 -4.01
N VAL A 231 14.75 -2.51 -5.29
CA VAL A 231 13.39 -2.73 -5.81
C VAL A 231 13.38 -3.99 -6.65
N SER A 232 12.37 -4.83 -6.46
CA SER A 232 12.09 -6.00 -7.29
C SER A 232 10.93 -5.70 -8.23
N LEU A 233 11.21 -5.77 -9.54
CA LEU A 233 10.25 -5.58 -10.61
C LEU A 233 9.77 -6.95 -11.13
N PRO A 234 8.46 -7.24 -11.08
CA PRO A 234 7.90 -8.45 -11.66
C PRO A 234 7.60 -8.27 -13.15
N ARG A 235 7.88 -9.30 -13.96
CA ARG A 235 7.51 -9.31 -15.39
C ARG A 235 7.10 -10.70 -15.83
N VAL A 236 6.01 -10.82 -16.59
CA VAL A 236 5.61 -12.09 -17.20
C VAL A 236 6.01 -12.10 -18.67
N VAL A 237 6.84 -13.07 -19.08
CA VAL A 237 7.32 -13.23 -20.45
C VAL A 237 7.08 -14.67 -20.90
N GLY A 238 6.28 -14.86 -21.94
CA GLY A 238 5.98 -16.21 -22.46
C GLY A 238 5.25 -17.12 -21.45
N GLY A 239 4.56 -16.54 -20.46
CA GLY A 239 3.87 -17.27 -19.39
C GLY A 239 4.72 -17.52 -18.14
N GLU A 240 6.03 -17.25 -18.21
CA GLU A 240 6.96 -17.40 -17.09
C GLU A 240 7.16 -16.09 -16.34
N LEU A 241 7.27 -16.18 -15.01
CA LEU A 241 7.52 -15.02 -14.15
C LEU A 241 9.03 -14.76 -14.02
N TYR A 242 9.44 -13.58 -14.42
CA TYR A 242 10.78 -13.03 -14.24
C TYR A 242 10.77 -11.98 -13.13
N GLY A 243 11.87 -11.94 -12.36
CA GLY A 243 12.15 -10.90 -11.38
C GLY A 243 13.38 -10.10 -11.82
N SER A 244 13.32 -8.77 -11.68
CA SER A 244 14.48 -7.89 -11.88
C SER A 244 14.74 -7.08 -10.63
N PHE A 245 15.90 -7.26 -10.01
CA PHE A 245 16.35 -6.47 -8.87
C PHE A 245 17.14 -5.26 -9.35
N LEU A 246 16.70 -4.07 -8.98
CA LEU A 246 17.24 -2.79 -9.38
C LEU A 246 17.62 -1.94 -8.16
N PRO A 247 18.55 -0.97 -8.29
CA PRO A 247 18.75 0.07 -7.29
C PRO A 247 17.44 0.77 -6.95
N GLY A 248 17.17 1.01 -5.66
CA GLY A 248 15.92 1.53 -5.15
C GLY A 248 15.67 3.03 -5.35
N THR A 249 15.92 3.54 -6.56
CA THR A 249 15.58 4.91 -6.95
C THR A 249 14.07 5.09 -7.08
N GLN A 250 13.59 6.33 -7.00
CA GLN A 250 12.17 6.65 -7.26
C GLN A 250 11.73 6.21 -8.66
N GLN A 251 12.59 6.36 -9.66
CA GLN A 251 12.32 5.97 -11.04
C GLN A 251 12.16 4.44 -11.15
N ASN A 252 13.04 3.67 -10.52
CA ASN A 252 12.96 2.20 -10.56
C ASN A 252 11.78 1.67 -9.73
N LEU A 253 11.45 2.33 -8.61
CA LEU A 253 10.22 2.02 -7.86
C LEU A 253 8.99 2.25 -8.74
N GLN A 254 8.93 3.37 -9.45
CA GLN A 254 7.83 3.67 -10.37
C GLN A 254 7.73 2.63 -11.48
N LEU A 255 8.85 2.26 -12.11
CA LEU A 255 8.89 1.22 -13.14
C LEU A 255 8.40 -0.14 -12.60
N ALA A 256 8.76 -0.51 -11.38
CA ALA A 256 8.33 -1.77 -10.78
C ALA A 256 6.82 -1.79 -10.48
N LEU A 257 6.28 -0.67 -10.01
CA LEU A 257 4.84 -0.52 -9.76
C LEU A 257 4.03 -0.48 -11.05
N ASP A 258 4.53 0.21 -12.08
CA ASP A 258 3.90 0.23 -13.40
C ASP A 258 3.88 -1.19 -14.01
N ALA A 259 5.02 -1.90 -13.98
CA ALA A 259 5.11 -3.29 -14.44
C ALA A 259 4.19 -4.25 -13.65
N LEU A 260 4.03 -4.04 -12.34
CA LEU A 260 3.08 -4.81 -11.52
C LEU A 260 1.64 -4.56 -11.97
N VAL A 261 1.27 -3.30 -12.19
CA VAL A 261 -0.09 -2.92 -12.60
C VAL A 261 -0.41 -3.38 -14.03
N GLU A 262 0.59 -3.44 -14.92
CA GLU A 262 0.45 -4.03 -16.27
C GLU A 262 0.01 -5.51 -16.25
N LEU A 263 0.22 -6.22 -15.13
CA LEU A 263 -0.23 -7.61 -14.96
C LEU A 263 -1.72 -7.74 -14.62
N LEU A 264 -2.40 -6.63 -14.33
CA LEU A 264 -3.85 -6.62 -14.14
C LEU A 264 -4.57 -6.66 -15.50
N PRO A 265 -5.80 -7.21 -15.58
CA PRO A 265 -6.55 -7.25 -16.83
C PRO A 265 -6.73 -5.90 -17.54
N ALA A 266 -6.80 -4.78 -16.79
CA ALA A 266 -6.86 -3.43 -17.35
C ALA A 266 -5.51 -2.92 -17.88
N GLY A 267 -4.40 -3.50 -17.42
CA GLY A 267 -3.04 -3.15 -17.84
C GLY A 267 -2.54 -1.78 -17.40
N SER A 268 -3.32 -1.02 -16.62
CA SER A 268 -3.01 0.36 -16.24
C SER A 268 -3.67 0.77 -14.92
N TRP A 269 -3.07 1.76 -14.26
CA TRP A 269 -3.56 2.29 -12.98
C TRP A 269 -4.70 3.29 -13.16
N LEU A 270 -4.55 4.15 -14.16
CA LEU A 270 -5.55 5.13 -14.60
C LEU A 270 -6.32 4.55 -15.77
N ASP A 271 -7.60 4.88 -15.88
CA ASP A 271 -8.39 4.45 -17.03
C ASP A 271 -7.91 5.22 -18.27
N HIS A 272 -7.84 4.53 -19.41
CA HIS A 272 -7.55 5.20 -20.67
C HIS A 272 -8.73 6.13 -21.01
N ALA A 273 -8.45 7.41 -21.26
CA ALA A 273 -9.43 8.47 -21.52
C ALA A 273 -10.38 8.20 -22.71
N SER A 274 -10.22 7.10 -23.44
CA SER A 274 -11.00 6.72 -24.61
C SER A 274 -12.38 6.10 -24.33
N ASP A 275 -12.69 5.68 -23.10
CA ASP A 275 -13.99 5.04 -22.81
C ASP A 275 -15.14 6.03 -22.54
N HIS A 276 -14.84 7.28 -22.15
CA HIS A 276 -15.90 8.27 -21.90
C HIS A 276 -16.47 8.91 -23.17
N THR A 277 -15.72 8.94 -24.28
CA THR A 277 -16.18 9.59 -25.52
C THR A 277 -17.12 8.70 -26.33
N GLN A 278 -17.06 7.36 -26.20
CA GLN A 278 -17.97 6.46 -26.92
C GLN A 278 -19.34 6.29 -26.25
N ALA A 279 -19.45 6.49 -24.93
CA ALA A 279 -20.73 6.42 -24.24
C ALA A 279 -21.63 7.64 -24.53
N SER A 280 -21.04 8.83 -24.72
CA SER A 280 -21.80 10.06 -25.03
C SER A 280 -22.21 10.18 -26.50
N ALA A 281 -21.65 9.38 -27.40
CA ALA A 281 -21.96 9.41 -28.84
C ALA A 281 -23.08 8.42 -29.25
N ARG A 282 -23.64 7.67 -28.29
CA ARG A 282 -24.76 6.72 -28.50
C ARG A 282 -26.01 7.05 -27.67
N GLY A 283 -26.11 8.28 -27.15
CA GLY A 283 -27.31 8.83 -26.53
C GLY A 283 -28.11 9.68 -27.50
#